data_AF-A0A165A3G3-F1
#
_entry.id   AF-A0A165A3G3-F1
#
_cell.length_a   1.000
_cell.length_b   1.000
_cell.length_c   1.000
_cell.angle_alpha   90.00
_cell.angle_beta   90.00
_cell.angle_gamma   90.00
#
_symmetry.space_group_name_H-M   'P 1'
#
loop_
_entity.id
_entity.type
_entity.pdbx_description
1 polymer ?
#
loop_
_entity_poly.entity_id
_entity_poly.type
_entity_poly.pdbx_seq_one_letter_code
_entity_poly.pdbx_strand_id
1 'polypeptide(L)'
;MISMSTVVRLFIVGIQQKAGPVASSTNALSPGLGNNGMRLFLIRHGETVDNVAQVYAGVRDSALTNHGVLQVNRLGQHLAKSGVKLTHIFSSDLLRAFRTAEAIRLAQADQHGPKDTAVLETVQLSILREQDYGYYEGKPFYARNRDSKRSGRDAHLDEHRKDDGFKEPESKESMALRMESFLGQHLLPVLQAYADGESESSASRTSVAVVAHGMILSSLWRCLLRRFPPKSISLGPEVVADGRAVALQYLGAWSNTGYLEIELQRMESDTAVVTPTIVGLSDAAESSISLTETHLLGWTGVIRTINGKEHLRGLKRTGGGVGSAKHEEGQRTIESFFKRQKRN
;
A
#
# COMPACT_ATOMS: atom_id res chain seq x y z
N MET A 1 23.11 -42.90 -71.49
CA MET A 1 22.20 -42.05 -72.29
C MET A 1 22.34 -40.63 -71.77
N ILE A 2 22.82 -39.69 -72.62
CA ILE A 2 22.32 -38.31 -72.89
C ILE A 2 21.67 -37.58 -71.69
N SER A 3 21.87 -36.31 -71.31
CA SER A 3 22.67 -35.14 -71.71
C SER A 3 22.34 -34.02 -70.69
N MET A 4 23.20 -33.00 -70.62
CA MET A 4 23.00 -31.67 -70.03
C MET A 4 21.61 -31.03 -70.30
N SER A 5 21.11 -30.25 -69.33
CA SER A 5 20.74 -28.83 -69.59
C SER A 5 20.54 -27.98 -68.33
N THR A 6 21.15 -26.81 -68.44
CA THR A 6 21.27 -25.65 -67.56
C THR A 6 20.00 -24.75 -67.59
N VAL A 7 19.93 -23.79 -66.65
CA VAL A 7 19.42 -22.40 -66.78
C VAL A 7 18.21 -22.00 -65.89
N VAL A 8 18.56 -21.44 -64.71
CA VAL A 8 18.28 -20.06 -64.23
C VAL A 8 17.05 -19.30 -64.76
N ARG A 9 16.18 -18.86 -63.84
CA ARG A 9 15.45 -17.55 -63.83
C ARG A 9 14.90 -17.33 -62.40
N LEU A 10 15.56 -16.56 -61.54
CA LEU A 10 15.45 -15.10 -61.34
C LEU A 10 14.04 -14.63 -60.96
N PHE A 11 13.80 -14.38 -59.68
CA PHE A 11 13.03 -13.22 -59.18
C PHE A 11 13.55 -12.82 -57.80
N ILE A 12 14.43 -11.83 -57.80
CA ILE A 12 14.78 -10.99 -56.65
C ILE A 12 13.71 -9.90 -56.60
N VAL A 13 12.95 -9.82 -55.50
CA VAL A 13 12.23 -8.59 -55.13
C VAL A 13 12.84 -8.12 -53.83
N GLY A 14 13.70 -7.10 -53.96
CA GLY A 14 14.24 -6.36 -52.83
C GLY A 14 13.14 -5.50 -52.20
N ILE A 15 13.00 -5.60 -50.89
CA ILE A 15 12.31 -4.58 -50.10
C ILE A 15 13.39 -3.62 -49.60
N GLN A 16 13.43 -2.45 -50.23
CA GLN A 16 14.27 -1.33 -49.84
C GLN A 16 13.88 -0.85 -48.43
N GLN A 17 14.89 -0.77 -47.56
CA GLN A 17 14.85 0.07 -46.38
C GLN A 17 14.74 1.54 -46.81
N LYS A 18 13.61 2.18 -46.51
CA LYS A 18 13.52 3.65 -46.52
C LYS A 18 13.98 4.17 -45.16
N ALA A 19 15.15 4.79 -45.14
CA ALA A 19 15.60 5.65 -44.05
C ALA A 19 14.67 6.88 -43.99
N GLY A 20 13.90 6.99 -42.90
CA GLY A 20 13.17 8.20 -42.56
C GLY A 20 14.11 9.24 -41.93
N PRO A 21 13.78 10.54 -41.99
CA PRO A 21 14.70 11.59 -41.60
C PRO A 21 14.90 11.64 -40.08
N VAL A 22 16.14 11.92 -39.72
CA VAL A 22 16.65 12.20 -38.37
C VAL A 22 15.81 13.30 -37.74
N ALA A 23 14.93 12.92 -36.80
CA ALA A 23 14.33 13.86 -35.87
C ALA A 23 15.29 14.03 -34.70
N SER A 24 15.88 15.21 -34.58
CA SER A 24 16.60 15.65 -33.39
C SER A 24 15.64 15.55 -32.20
N SER A 25 15.86 14.57 -31.32
CA SER A 25 15.17 14.47 -30.05
C SER A 25 15.70 15.58 -29.14
N THR A 26 15.10 16.77 -29.24
CA THR A 26 15.20 17.75 -28.17
C THR A 26 14.60 17.10 -26.92
N ASN A 27 15.43 16.98 -25.89
CA ASN A 27 15.02 16.60 -24.55
C ASN A 27 13.95 17.58 -24.06
N ALA A 28 12.68 17.26 -24.29
CA ALA A 28 11.58 17.82 -23.52
C ALA A 28 11.44 16.93 -22.29
N LEU A 29 12.31 17.16 -21.30
CA LEU A 29 12.05 16.77 -19.93
C LEU A 29 10.65 17.27 -19.60
N SER A 30 9.74 16.35 -19.31
CA SER A 30 8.47 16.69 -18.67
C SER A 30 8.81 17.57 -17.46
N PRO A 31 8.11 18.69 -17.22
CA PRO A 31 8.37 19.49 -16.05
C PRO A 31 8.14 18.58 -14.84
N GLY A 32 9.23 18.21 -14.17
CA GLY A 32 9.15 17.48 -12.92
C GLY A 32 8.28 18.31 -12.00
N LEU A 33 7.17 17.75 -11.53
CA LEU A 33 6.41 18.37 -10.45
C LEU A 33 7.42 18.71 -9.33
N GLY A 34 7.39 19.96 -8.86
CA GLY A 34 8.36 20.49 -7.91
C GLY A 34 8.51 19.60 -6.67
N ASN A 35 9.68 19.71 -6.02
CA ASN A 35 10.14 18.84 -4.94
C ASN A 35 9.33 18.90 -3.61
N ASN A 36 8.17 19.56 -3.58
CA ASN A 36 7.35 19.89 -2.41
C ASN A 36 6.05 19.07 -2.30
N GLY A 37 6.11 17.75 -2.50
CA GLY A 37 4.94 16.87 -2.34
C GLY A 37 5.01 15.97 -1.11
N MET A 38 3.90 15.81 -0.39
CA MET A 38 3.79 14.77 0.64
C MET A 38 3.77 13.38 0.00
N ARG A 39 4.42 12.38 0.61
CA ARG A 39 4.34 10.98 0.17
C ARG A 39 3.54 10.14 1.17
N LEU A 40 2.58 9.38 0.69
CA LEU A 40 1.79 8.46 1.50
C LEU A 40 1.98 7.02 1.01
N PHE A 41 2.35 6.14 1.93
CA PHE A 41 2.51 4.71 1.71
C PHE A 41 1.41 3.96 2.45
N LEU A 42 0.63 3.15 1.72
CA LEU A 42 -0.27 2.17 2.33
C LEU A 42 0.32 0.78 2.13
N ILE A 43 0.57 0.05 3.22
CA ILE A 43 1.43 -1.14 3.21
C ILE A 43 0.69 -2.30 3.86
N ARG A 44 0.57 -3.43 3.14
CA ARG A 44 0.09 -4.67 3.75
C ARG A 44 1.21 -5.34 4.56
N HIS A 45 0.86 -5.89 5.71
CA HIS A 45 1.76 -6.71 6.54
C HIS A 45 2.45 -7.87 5.79
N GLY A 46 3.56 -8.38 6.35
CA GLY A 46 4.26 -9.58 5.84
C GLY A 46 3.47 -10.88 5.94
N GLU A 47 3.92 -11.91 5.22
CA GLU A 47 3.26 -13.22 5.21
C GLU A 47 3.15 -13.84 6.61
N THR A 48 1.97 -14.39 6.92
CA THR A 48 1.67 -15.11 8.16
C THR A 48 1.37 -16.58 7.93
N VAL A 49 1.41 -17.37 9.00
CA VAL A 49 1.05 -18.80 8.94
C VAL A 49 -0.39 -19.01 8.44
N ASP A 50 -1.31 -18.13 8.80
CA ASP A 50 -2.71 -18.20 8.34
C ASP A 50 -2.84 -17.84 6.86
N ASN A 51 -1.99 -16.94 6.33
CA ASN A 51 -1.92 -16.69 4.89
C ASN A 51 -1.45 -17.92 4.14
N VAL A 52 -0.44 -18.63 4.64
CA VAL A 52 0.04 -19.87 4.01
C VAL A 52 -1.04 -20.96 4.08
N ALA A 53 -1.75 -21.06 5.20
CA ALA A 53 -2.83 -22.03 5.40
C ALA A 53 -4.11 -21.71 4.62
N GLN A 54 -4.22 -20.53 3.98
CA GLN A 54 -5.40 -20.08 3.23
C GLN A 54 -6.68 -20.07 4.09
N VAL A 55 -6.55 -19.55 5.31
CA VAL A 55 -7.67 -19.36 6.25
C VAL A 55 -7.94 -17.87 6.46
N TYR A 56 -9.17 -17.54 6.87
CA TYR A 56 -9.50 -16.16 7.26
C TYR A 56 -8.71 -15.75 8.50
N ALA A 57 -8.04 -14.60 8.41
CA ALA A 57 -7.26 -14.01 9.49
C ALA A 57 -7.56 -12.52 9.58
N GLY A 58 -8.59 -12.20 10.36
CA GLY A 58 -9.11 -10.86 10.56
C GLY A 58 -8.53 -10.26 11.82
N VAL A 59 -9.29 -10.28 12.91
CA VAL A 59 -8.83 -9.77 14.21
C VAL A 59 -7.97 -10.78 14.99
N ARG A 60 -7.93 -12.05 14.55
CA ARG A 60 -7.01 -13.05 15.09
C ARG A 60 -5.57 -12.66 14.80
N ASP A 61 -4.69 -12.80 15.79
CA ASP A 61 -3.28 -12.43 15.64
C ASP A 61 -2.41 -13.60 15.17
N SER A 62 -2.35 -13.78 13.84
CA SER A 62 -1.46 -14.77 13.22
C SER A 62 -0.04 -14.23 13.10
N ALA A 63 0.93 -15.03 13.54
CA ALA A 63 2.34 -14.69 13.50
C ALA A 63 2.92 -14.72 12.07
N LEU A 64 3.95 -13.89 11.84
CA LEU A 64 4.72 -13.95 10.60
C LEU A 64 5.37 -15.32 10.41
N THR A 65 5.46 -15.77 9.15
CA THR A 65 6.31 -16.91 8.81
C THR A 65 7.78 -16.49 8.77
N ASN A 66 8.70 -17.46 8.77
CA ASN A 66 10.11 -17.16 8.49
C ASN A 66 10.31 -16.45 7.14
N HIS A 67 9.53 -16.82 6.12
CA HIS A 67 9.53 -16.11 4.84
C HIS A 67 8.95 -14.70 4.97
N GLY A 68 7.88 -14.52 5.75
CA GLY A 68 7.29 -13.22 6.06
C GLY A 68 8.28 -12.27 6.72
N VAL A 69 9.12 -12.75 7.63
CA VAL A 69 10.19 -11.94 8.23
C VAL A 69 11.21 -11.46 7.18
N LEU A 70 11.58 -12.32 6.23
CA LEU A 70 12.44 -11.91 5.12
C LEU A 70 11.77 -10.84 4.23
N GLN A 71 10.46 -10.95 4.00
CA GLN A 71 9.70 -9.96 3.23
C GLN A 71 9.73 -8.58 3.90
N VAL A 72 9.41 -8.51 5.20
CA VAL A 72 9.32 -7.21 5.92
C VAL A 72 10.67 -6.54 6.05
N ASN A 73 11.74 -7.31 6.27
CA ASN A 73 13.10 -6.78 6.32
C ASN A 73 13.54 -6.20 4.97
N ARG A 74 13.21 -6.89 3.86
CA ARG A 74 13.50 -6.36 2.52
C ARG A 74 12.68 -5.12 2.20
N LEU A 75 11.41 -5.08 2.61
CA LEU A 75 10.57 -3.89 2.45
C LEU A 75 11.18 -2.69 3.20
N GLY A 76 11.57 -2.87 4.46
CA GLY A 76 12.19 -1.80 5.26
C GLY A 76 13.45 -1.26 4.60
N GLN A 77 14.36 -2.15 4.18
CA GLN A 77 15.58 -1.76 3.47
C GLN A 77 15.31 -1.06 2.13
N HIS A 78 14.30 -1.52 1.39
CA HIS A 78 13.91 -0.92 0.11
C HIS A 78 13.41 0.51 0.29
N LEU A 79 12.51 0.74 1.24
CA LEU A 79 12.00 2.09 1.54
C LEU A 79 13.09 3.01 2.09
N ALA A 80 14.01 2.49 2.91
CA ALA A 80 15.12 3.28 3.42
C ALA A 80 16.12 3.69 2.32
N LYS A 81 16.35 2.83 1.33
CA LYS A 81 17.25 3.12 0.19
C LYS A 81 16.63 3.99 -0.90
N SER A 82 15.31 4.19 -0.91
CA SER A 82 14.63 5.02 -1.91
C SER A 82 14.81 6.52 -1.69
N GLY A 83 15.50 6.92 -0.62
CA GLY A 83 15.65 8.33 -0.22
C GLY A 83 14.42 8.90 0.49
N VAL A 84 13.41 8.08 0.82
CA VAL A 84 12.27 8.49 1.64
C VAL A 84 12.69 8.51 3.10
N LYS A 85 12.67 9.68 3.73
CA LYS A 85 12.73 9.83 5.19
C LYS A 85 11.30 9.85 5.74
N LEU A 86 10.89 8.78 6.41
CA LEU A 86 9.56 8.71 7.01
C LEU A 86 9.47 9.66 8.21
N THR A 87 8.37 10.38 8.28
CA THR A 87 8.05 11.34 9.36
C THR A 87 6.98 10.80 10.30
N HIS A 88 6.10 9.93 9.80
CA HIS A 88 5.03 9.31 10.57
C HIS A 88 4.87 7.85 10.17
N ILE A 89 4.67 6.98 11.16
CA ILE A 89 4.33 5.57 10.94
C ILE A 89 3.09 5.24 11.78
N PHE A 90 2.00 4.89 11.10
CA PHE A 90 0.81 4.31 11.72
C PHE A 90 0.76 2.82 11.43
N SER A 91 0.37 2.02 12.42
CA SER A 91 0.23 0.58 12.25
C SER A 91 -1.02 0.04 12.93
N SER A 92 -1.60 -1.02 12.37
CA SER A 92 -2.47 -1.88 13.17
C SER A 92 -1.69 -2.47 14.34
N ASP A 93 -2.32 -2.53 15.49
CA ASP A 93 -1.81 -3.15 16.71
C ASP A 93 -1.70 -4.69 16.65
N LEU A 94 -2.16 -5.33 15.58
CA LEU A 94 -1.92 -6.78 15.39
C LEU A 94 -0.45 -7.01 15.04
N LEU A 95 0.16 -8.01 15.67
CA LEU A 95 1.61 -8.22 15.67
C LEU A 95 2.20 -8.32 14.26
N ARG A 96 1.49 -8.94 13.32
CA ARG A 96 1.93 -9.02 11.91
C ARG A 96 2.12 -7.66 11.24
N ALA A 97 1.24 -6.70 11.51
CA ALA A 97 1.33 -5.34 10.97
C ALA A 97 2.37 -4.54 11.75
N PHE A 98 2.32 -4.60 13.08
CA PHE A 98 3.27 -3.90 13.93
C PHE A 98 4.72 -4.31 13.67
N ARG A 99 5.03 -5.61 13.57
CA ARG A 99 6.38 -6.09 13.21
C ARG A 99 6.82 -5.64 11.82
N THR A 100 5.88 -5.48 10.90
CA THR A 100 6.18 -4.94 9.55
C THR A 100 6.55 -3.46 9.65
N ALA A 101 5.81 -2.68 10.44
CA ALA A 101 6.11 -1.27 10.71
C ALA A 101 7.44 -1.07 11.42
N GLU A 102 7.73 -1.89 12.45
CA GLU A 102 9.01 -1.83 13.17
C GLU A 102 10.20 -2.17 12.27
N ALA A 103 10.09 -3.14 11.37
CA ALA A 103 11.15 -3.43 10.41
C ALA A 103 11.44 -2.23 9.48
N ILE A 104 10.41 -1.48 9.08
CA ILE A 104 10.55 -0.25 8.29
C ILE A 104 11.23 0.84 9.14
N ARG A 105 10.76 1.06 10.36
CA ARG A 105 11.29 2.06 11.30
C ARG A 105 12.77 1.83 11.62
N LEU A 106 13.14 0.57 11.91
CA LEU A 106 14.53 0.19 12.19
C LEU A 106 15.43 0.42 10.97
N ALA A 107 14.98 0.04 9.77
CA ALA A 107 15.75 0.30 8.54
C ALA A 107 15.93 1.80 8.24
N GLN A 108 14.94 2.63 8.58
CA GLN A 108 15.05 4.09 8.48
C GLN A 108 16.10 4.66 9.44
N ALA A 109 16.13 4.17 10.69
CA ALA A 109 17.12 4.58 11.69
C ALA A 109 18.54 4.18 11.27
N ASP A 110 18.72 2.97 10.75
CA ASP A 110 20.03 2.47 10.29
C ASP A 110 20.61 3.29 9.12
N GLN A 111 19.76 3.83 8.23
CA GLN A 111 20.22 4.64 7.09
C GLN A 111 20.50 6.11 7.44
N HIS A 112 19.71 6.73 8.33
CA HIS A 112 19.81 8.17 8.61
C HIS A 112 20.65 8.52 9.85
N GLY A 113 21.06 7.53 10.64
CA GLY A 113 21.95 7.70 11.78
C GLY A 113 21.30 8.36 13.02
N PRO A 114 21.97 8.32 14.19
CA PRO A 114 21.39 8.73 15.47
C PRO A 114 21.18 10.24 15.63
N LYS A 115 21.90 11.06 14.84
CA LYS A 115 21.86 12.53 14.96
C LYS A 115 20.70 13.19 14.21
N ASP A 116 20.05 12.45 13.32
CA ASP A 116 19.08 12.98 12.35
C ASP A 116 17.65 12.47 12.59
N THR A 117 17.47 11.65 13.62
CA THR A 117 16.20 11.04 13.98
C THR A 117 15.81 11.49 15.38
N ALA A 118 14.95 12.51 15.46
CA ALA A 118 13.92 12.46 16.50
C ALA A 118 13.32 11.04 16.44
N VAL A 119 13.14 10.39 17.59
CA VAL A 119 12.78 8.96 17.65
C VAL A 119 11.44 8.78 16.93
N LEU A 120 11.50 8.40 15.65
CA LEU A 120 10.32 8.10 14.85
C LEU A 120 9.62 6.95 15.56
N GLU A 121 8.43 7.20 16.08
CA GLU A 121 7.62 6.20 16.77
C GLU A 121 6.62 5.56 15.81
N THR A 122 6.34 4.27 16.03
CA THR A 122 5.22 3.59 15.39
C THR A 122 3.97 3.75 16.24
N VAL A 123 3.01 4.55 15.78
CA VAL A 123 1.72 4.72 16.44
C VAL A 123 0.82 3.52 16.13
N GLN A 124 0.52 2.72 17.14
CA GLN A 124 -0.32 1.53 17.03
C GLN A 124 -1.79 1.86 17.25
N LEU A 125 -2.65 1.45 16.32
CA LEU A 125 -4.07 1.81 16.31
C LEU A 125 -4.94 0.59 16.02
N SER A 126 -5.82 0.23 16.95
CA SER A 126 -6.80 -0.86 16.78
C SER A 126 -7.78 -0.58 15.64
N ILE A 127 -8.01 0.69 15.30
CA ILE A 127 -8.88 1.08 14.19
C ILE A 127 -8.36 0.62 12.83
N LEU A 128 -7.06 0.32 12.72
CA LEU A 128 -6.42 -0.19 11.50
C LEU A 128 -6.44 -1.72 11.42
N ARG A 129 -7.06 -2.43 12.37
CA ARG A 129 -7.24 -3.90 12.31
C ARG A 129 -7.99 -4.31 11.04
N GLU A 130 -7.68 -5.52 10.58
CA GLU A 130 -8.40 -6.14 9.46
C GLU A 130 -9.89 -6.30 9.77
N GLN A 131 -10.70 -6.57 8.75
CA GLN A 131 -12.07 -7.02 8.92
C GLN A 131 -12.17 -8.09 10.02
N ASP A 132 -13.05 -7.91 11.00
CA ASP A 132 -13.40 -9.00 11.93
C ASP A 132 -14.22 -10.04 11.17
N TYR A 133 -13.65 -11.24 10.95
CA TYR A 133 -14.35 -12.28 10.20
C TYR A 133 -15.37 -13.05 11.05
N GLY A 134 -15.52 -12.71 12.33
CA GLY A 134 -16.49 -13.33 13.23
C GLY A 134 -16.33 -14.85 13.26
N TYR A 135 -17.43 -15.55 12.98
CA TYR A 135 -17.48 -17.01 12.88
C TYR A 135 -16.42 -17.62 11.95
N TYR A 136 -15.97 -16.88 10.93
CA TYR A 136 -15.04 -17.41 9.94
C TYR A 136 -13.56 -17.34 10.33
N GLU A 137 -13.20 -16.66 11.41
CA GLU A 137 -11.80 -16.60 11.86
C GLU A 137 -11.15 -18.00 11.97
N GLY A 138 -10.01 -18.18 11.31
CA GLY A 138 -9.28 -19.45 11.26
C GLY A 138 -9.90 -20.53 10.36
N LYS A 139 -11.05 -20.30 9.70
CA LYS A 139 -11.66 -21.24 8.77
C LYS A 139 -11.07 -21.11 7.36
N PRO A 140 -10.97 -22.20 6.57
CA PRO A 140 -10.55 -22.13 5.17
C PRO A 140 -11.43 -21.20 4.33
N PHE A 141 -10.86 -20.63 3.26
CA PHE A 141 -11.65 -19.86 2.31
C PHE A 141 -12.70 -20.73 1.62
N TYR A 142 -13.95 -20.26 1.61
CA TYR A 142 -15.04 -20.93 0.90
C TYR A 142 -15.05 -20.49 -0.56
N ALA A 143 -14.85 -21.45 -1.47
CA ALA A 143 -14.82 -21.17 -2.90
C ALA A 143 -16.15 -20.60 -3.38
N ARG A 144 -16.07 -19.58 -4.24
CA ARG A 144 -17.26 -19.06 -4.94
C ARG A 144 -17.74 -20.10 -5.94
N ASN A 145 -19.03 -20.47 -5.88
CA ASN A 145 -19.66 -21.22 -6.96
C ASN A 145 -19.65 -20.35 -8.24
N ARG A 146 -19.11 -20.89 -9.34
CA ARG A 146 -18.97 -20.16 -10.62
C ARG A 146 -20.31 -19.67 -11.16
N ASP A 147 -21.39 -20.39 -10.89
CA ASP A 147 -22.75 -20.08 -11.37
C ASP A 147 -23.52 -19.15 -10.43
N SER A 148 -22.97 -18.83 -9.26
CA SER A 148 -23.57 -17.92 -8.30
C SER A 148 -22.99 -16.52 -8.38
N LYS A 149 -23.87 -15.51 -8.34
CA LYS A 149 -23.46 -14.10 -8.14
C LYS A 149 -22.98 -13.82 -6.71
N ARG A 150 -23.26 -14.71 -5.76
CA ARG A 150 -22.86 -14.57 -4.35
C ARG A 150 -21.46 -15.12 -4.12
N SER A 151 -20.72 -14.56 -3.17
CA SER A 151 -19.45 -15.17 -2.75
C SER A 151 -19.72 -16.50 -2.03
N GLY A 152 -18.74 -17.42 -2.02
CA GLY A 152 -18.86 -18.69 -1.29
C GLY A 152 -19.13 -18.47 0.21
N ARG A 153 -18.57 -17.38 0.77
CA ARG A 153 -18.81 -16.95 2.14
C ARG A 153 -20.25 -16.50 2.38
N ASP A 154 -20.85 -15.73 1.48
CA ASP A 154 -22.22 -15.22 1.69
C ASP A 154 -23.26 -16.34 1.60
N ALA A 155 -23.03 -17.32 0.72
CA ALA A 155 -23.86 -18.53 0.68
C ALA A 155 -23.76 -19.34 1.98
N HIS A 156 -22.53 -19.57 2.47
CA HIS A 156 -22.30 -20.25 3.74
C HIS A 156 -22.86 -19.48 4.95
N LEU A 157 -22.88 -18.14 4.89
CA LEU A 157 -23.37 -17.28 5.96
C LEU A 157 -24.87 -17.51 6.20
N ASP A 158 -25.67 -17.53 5.13
CA ASP A 158 -27.12 -17.71 5.22
C ASP A 158 -27.50 -19.07 5.83
N GLU A 159 -26.70 -20.11 5.54
CA GLU A 159 -26.90 -21.47 6.06
C GLU A 159 -26.59 -21.58 7.56
N HIS A 160 -25.59 -20.87 8.05
CA HIS A 160 -25.04 -21.04 9.41
C HIS A 160 -25.37 -19.87 10.35
N ARG A 161 -26.13 -18.87 9.91
CA ARG A 161 -26.48 -17.69 10.71
C ARG A 161 -27.27 -18.04 11.98
N LYS A 162 -27.92 -19.21 12.00
CA LYS A 162 -28.73 -19.71 13.12
C LYS A 162 -27.96 -20.65 14.06
N ASP A 163 -26.70 -20.94 13.76
CA ASP A 163 -25.87 -21.80 14.59
C ASP A 163 -25.58 -21.13 15.94
N ASP A 164 -25.51 -21.94 16.99
CA ASP A 164 -25.14 -21.45 18.31
C ASP A 164 -23.69 -20.91 18.31
N GLY A 165 -23.48 -19.75 18.94
CA GLY A 165 -22.18 -19.06 18.93
C GLY A 165 -21.80 -18.37 17.60
N PHE A 166 -22.72 -18.26 16.63
CA PHE A 166 -22.45 -17.52 15.40
C PHE A 166 -22.19 -16.03 15.67
N LYS A 167 -21.03 -15.54 15.26
CA LYS A 167 -20.68 -14.12 15.24
C LYS A 167 -20.64 -13.61 13.81
N GLU A 168 -21.46 -12.60 13.50
CA GLU A 168 -21.51 -12.01 12.17
C GLU A 168 -20.18 -11.33 11.82
N PRO A 169 -19.64 -11.52 10.59
CA PRO A 169 -18.47 -10.78 10.14
C PRO A 169 -18.76 -9.29 10.06
N GLU A 170 -17.75 -8.47 10.36
CA GLU A 170 -17.84 -7.03 10.23
C GLU A 170 -18.25 -6.61 8.81
N SER A 171 -19.19 -5.67 8.72
CA SER A 171 -19.71 -5.15 7.46
C SER A 171 -18.73 -4.21 6.77
N LYS A 172 -18.95 -3.96 5.47
CA LYS A 172 -18.14 -2.98 4.71
C LYS A 172 -18.35 -1.56 5.24
N GLU A 173 -19.56 -1.28 5.70
CA GLU A 173 -19.99 -0.01 6.27
C GLU A 173 -19.27 0.24 7.59
N SER A 174 -19.17 -0.76 8.47
CA SER A 174 -18.39 -0.67 9.72
C SER A 174 -16.92 -0.40 9.44
N MET A 175 -16.31 -1.13 8.51
CA MET A 175 -14.92 -0.86 8.09
C MET A 175 -14.76 0.55 7.52
N ALA A 176 -15.74 1.06 6.77
CA ALA A 176 -15.68 2.42 6.24
C ALA A 176 -15.73 3.44 7.37
N LEU A 177 -16.64 3.31 8.34
CA LEU A 177 -16.73 4.21 9.50
C LEU A 177 -15.42 4.25 10.32
N ARG A 178 -14.78 3.09 10.51
CA ARG A 178 -13.45 3.02 11.13
C ARG A 178 -12.41 3.79 10.32
N MET A 179 -12.41 3.66 9.00
CA MET A 179 -11.48 4.39 8.15
C MET A 179 -11.75 5.88 8.08
N GLU A 180 -13.01 6.32 8.12
CA GLU A 180 -13.34 7.74 8.23
C GLU A 180 -12.83 8.33 9.55
N SER A 181 -12.97 7.59 10.65
CA SER A 181 -12.44 8.00 11.95
C SER A 181 -10.91 8.06 11.93
N PHE A 182 -10.23 7.08 11.33
CA PHE A 182 -8.77 7.12 11.15
C PHE A 182 -8.32 8.32 10.32
N LEU A 183 -9.02 8.61 9.22
CA LEU A 183 -8.73 9.78 8.39
C LEU A 183 -8.86 11.07 9.19
N GLY A 184 -9.99 11.28 9.88
CA GLY A 184 -10.24 12.51 10.64
C GLY A 184 -9.31 12.70 11.83
N GLN A 185 -8.99 11.64 12.56
CA GLN A 185 -8.24 11.73 13.82
C GLN A 185 -6.72 11.64 13.65
N HIS A 186 -6.23 11.06 12.55
CA HIS A 186 -4.80 10.78 12.39
C HIS A 186 -4.23 11.29 11.06
N LEU A 187 -4.78 10.87 9.92
CA LEU A 187 -4.14 11.17 8.64
C LEU A 187 -4.34 12.63 8.20
N LEU A 188 -5.58 13.12 8.21
CA LEU A 188 -5.90 14.48 7.76
C LEU A 188 -5.23 15.58 8.59
N PRO A 189 -5.11 15.48 9.94
CA PRO A 189 -4.31 16.42 10.71
C PRO A 189 -2.86 16.53 10.24
N VAL A 190 -2.22 15.42 9.84
CA VAL A 190 -0.85 15.44 9.29
C VAL A 190 -0.78 16.14 7.93
N LEU A 191 -1.78 15.94 7.07
CA LEU A 191 -1.87 16.65 5.79
C LEU A 191 -2.07 18.16 6.02
N GLN A 192 -2.90 18.53 6.99
CA GLN A 192 -3.19 19.92 7.32
C GLN A 192 -1.95 20.63 7.89
N ALA A 193 -1.26 20.03 8.86
CA ALA A 193 -0.03 20.58 9.42
C ALA A 193 1.07 20.78 8.35
N TYR A 194 1.20 19.84 7.40
CA TYR A 194 2.07 20.01 6.24
C TYR A 194 1.66 21.22 5.40
N ALA A 195 0.36 21.35 5.15
CA ALA A 195 -0.20 22.36 4.28
C ALA A 195 -0.18 23.78 4.88
N ASP A 196 -0.14 23.89 6.20
CA ASP A 196 -0.01 25.15 6.94
C ASP A 196 1.45 25.56 7.17
N GLY A 197 2.40 24.74 6.70
CA GLY A 197 3.82 25.03 6.80
C GLY A 197 4.39 24.86 8.22
N GLU A 198 3.67 24.16 9.11
CA GLU A 198 4.07 23.92 10.50
C GLU A 198 5.25 22.96 10.66
N SER A 199 5.83 22.46 9.56
CA SER A 199 7.06 21.69 9.58
C SER A 199 8.24 22.62 9.92
N GLU A 200 8.74 22.53 11.15
CA GLU A 200 9.85 23.31 11.76
C GLU A 200 11.17 23.34 10.96
N SER A 201 11.28 22.59 9.86
CA SER A 201 12.32 22.79 8.87
C SER A 201 11.71 22.94 7.48
N SER A 202 12.02 24.05 6.81
CA SER A 202 11.68 24.36 5.41
C SER A 202 12.23 23.35 4.37
N ALA A 203 12.82 22.22 4.81
CA ALA A 203 13.50 21.23 3.98
C ALA A 203 13.01 19.77 4.17
N SER A 204 12.22 19.45 5.21
CA SER A 204 11.81 18.05 5.46
C SER A 204 10.47 17.72 4.81
N ARG A 205 10.52 17.01 3.68
CA ARG A 205 9.36 16.46 2.97
C ARG A 205 8.54 15.51 3.87
N THR A 206 7.28 15.83 4.15
CA THR A 206 6.38 14.94 4.91
C THR A 206 6.16 13.62 4.18
N SER A 207 6.48 12.52 4.85
CA SER A 207 6.27 11.17 4.33
C SER A 207 5.63 10.29 5.41
N VAL A 208 4.50 9.68 5.08
CA VAL A 208 3.66 8.91 6.02
C VAL A 208 3.55 7.47 5.56
N ALA A 209 3.76 6.52 6.46
CA ALA A 209 3.50 5.10 6.22
C ALA A 209 2.32 4.62 7.08
N VAL A 210 1.37 3.91 6.46
CA VAL A 210 0.26 3.23 7.13
C VAL A 210 0.38 1.73 6.87
N VAL A 211 0.67 0.95 7.91
CA VAL A 211 0.89 -0.49 7.82
C VAL A 211 -0.30 -1.26 8.39
N ALA A 212 -1.06 -1.93 7.53
CA ALA A 212 -2.29 -2.61 7.91
C ALA A 212 -2.54 -3.88 7.06
N HIS A 213 -3.79 -4.13 6.68
CA HIS A 213 -4.27 -5.42 6.12
C HIS A 213 -5.05 -5.22 4.82
N GLY A 214 -5.30 -6.29 4.06
CA GLY A 214 -5.76 -6.18 2.68
C GLY A 214 -7.15 -5.55 2.54
N MET A 215 -8.13 -6.01 3.31
CA MET A 215 -9.51 -5.50 3.20
C MET A 215 -9.60 -4.09 3.77
N ILE A 216 -9.00 -3.86 4.94
CA ILE A 216 -9.04 -2.55 5.57
C ILE A 216 -8.28 -1.47 4.78
N LEU A 217 -7.15 -1.78 4.13
CA LEU A 217 -6.45 -0.83 3.25
C LEU A 217 -7.27 -0.50 2.01
N SER A 218 -8.01 -1.47 1.48
CA SER A 218 -8.94 -1.22 0.38
C SER A 218 -10.08 -0.29 0.82
N SER A 219 -10.56 -0.43 2.05
CA SER A 219 -11.55 0.47 2.64
C SER A 219 -10.98 1.87 2.86
N LEU A 220 -9.78 1.96 3.44
CA LEU A 220 -9.06 3.22 3.68
C LEU A 220 -8.89 4.01 2.38
N TRP A 221 -8.41 3.34 1.34
CA TRP A 221 -8.19 3.97 0.05
C TRP A 221 -9.49 4.52 -0.55
N ARG A 222 -10.60 3.78 -0.47
CA ARG A 222 -11.90 4.29 -0.96
C ARG A 222 -12.41 5.48 -0.15
N CYS A 223 -12.23 5.48 1.16
CA CYS A 223 -12.61 6.61 2.02
C CYS A 223 -11.74 7.84 1.70
N LEU A 224 -10.43 7.64 1.59
CA LEU A 224 -9.48 8.69 1.26
C LEU A 224 -9.75 9.28 -0.14
N LEU A 225 -9.98 8.43 -1.14
CA LEU A 225 -10.28 8.86 -2.52
C LEU A 225 -11.53 9.75 -2.59
N ARG A 226 -12.54 9.50 -1.74
CA ARG A 226 -13.75 10.34 -1.65
C ARG A 226 -13.48 11.75 -1.10
N ARG A 227 -12.35 11.96 -0.40
CA ARG A 227 -11.97 13.30 0.10
C ARG A 227 -11.44 14.21 -0.99
N PHE A 228 -10.99 13.64 -2.11
CA PHE A 228 -10.42 14.38 -3.22
C PHE A 228 -11.49 14.83 -4.24
N PRO A 229 -11.37 16.03 -4.82
CA PRO A 229 -12.22 16.45 -5.94
C PRO A 229 -12.14 15.47 -7.12
N PRO A 230 -13.20 15.34 -7.93
CA PRO A 230 -13.14 14.54 -9.16
C PRO A 230 -11.94 14.91 -10.04
N LYS A 231 -11.27 13.91 -10.62
CA LYS A 231 -10.11 14.06 -11.53
C LYS A 231 -8.84 14.68 -10.90
N SER A 232 -8.79 14.91 -9.58
CA SER A 232 -7.58 15.42 -8.91
C SER A 232 -6.54 14.33 -8.59
N ILE A 233 -6.93 13.06 -8.64
CA ILE A 233 -6.03 11.90 -8.52
C ILE A 233 -5.78 11.31 -9.91
N SER A 234 -4.50 11.13 -10.25
CA SER A 234 -4.07 10.53 -11.51
C SER A 234 -3.10 9.36 -11.28
N LEU A 235 -2.90 8.55 -12.33
CA LEU A 235 -1.88 7.49 -12.34
C LEU A 235 -0.58 8.07 -12.91
N GLY A 236 0.54 7.83 -12.23
CA GLY A 236 1.86 8.18 -12.74
C GLY A 236 2.25 7.32 -13.95
N PRO A 237 3.20 7.78 -14.79
CA PRO A 237 3.61 7.09 -16.01
C PRO A 237 4.09 5.66 -15.74
N GLU A 238 4.77 5.44 -14.61
CA GLU A 238 5.20 4.12 -14.12
C GLU A 238 4.03 3.14 -13.93
N VAL A 239 2.85 3.60 -13.53
CA VAL A 239 1.65 2.76 -13.35
C VAL A 239 0.92 2.55 -14.67
N VAL A 240 0.90 3.56 -15.55
CA VAL A 240 0.27 3.46 -16.87
C VAL A 240 1.05 2.50 -17.78
N ALA A 241 2.39 2.54 -17.72
CA ALA A 241 3.27 1.68 -18.49
C ALA A 241 3.09 0.18 -18.17
N ASP A 242 2.63 -0.15 -16.95
CA ASP A 242 2.27 -1.51 -16.55
C ASP A 242 1.02 -2.06 -17.28
N GLY A 243 0.34 -1.26 -18.12
CA GLY A 243 -0.75 -1.69 -18.99
C GLY A 243 -2.05 -2.08 -18.26
N ARG A 244 -2.13 -1.82 -16.94
CA ARG A 244 -3.30 -2.16 -16.13
C ARG A 244 -4.37 -1.08 -16.26
N ALA A 245 -5.50 -1.42 -16.88
CA ALA A 245 -6.72 -0.63 -16.74
C ALA A 245 -7.24 -0.78 -15.31
N VAL A 246 -7.06 0.24 -14.47
CA VAL A 246 -7.46 0.22 -13.05
C VAL A 246 -8.51 1.29 -12.82
N ALA A 247 -9.72 0.88 -12.42
CA ALA A 247 -10.66 1.81 -11.82
C ALA A 247 -10.07 2.28 -10.49
N LEU A 248 -9.89 3.60 -10.31
CA LEU A 248 -9.18 4.14 -9.13
C LEU A 248 -9.79 3.64 -7.81
N GLN A 249 -11.10 3.39 -7.73
CA GLN A 249 -11.73 2.88 -6.50
C GLN A 249 -11.33 1.43 -6.15
N TYR A 250 -10.77 0.68 -7.12
CA TYR A 250 -10.50 -0.75 -7.04
C TYR A 250 -9.09 -1.07 -7.55
N LEU A 251 -8.09 -0.79 -6.72
CA LEU A 251 -6.67 -1.02 -7.05
C LEU A 251 -6.24 -2.50 -7.11
N GLY A 252 -7.18 -3.44 -6.91
CA GLY A 252 -6.94 -4.88 -6.92
C GLY A 252 -6.51 -5.44 -5.56
N ALA A 253 -5.96 -6.67 -5.58
CA ALA A 253 -5.56 -7.38 -4.38
C ALA A 253 -4.21 -6.91 -3.83
N TRP A 254 -4.10 -6.82 -2.51
CA TRP A 254 -2.86 -6.47 -1.80
C TRP A 254 -2.03 -7.73 -1.55
N SER A 255 -0.79 -7.76 -2.01
CA SER A 255 0.14 -8.84 -1.69
C SER A 255 0.74 -8.61 -0.30
N ASN A 256 1.23 -9.65 0.38
CA ASN A 256 2.01 -9.44 1.61
C ASN A 256 3.22 -8.55 1.32
N THR A 257 3.46 -7.53 2.16
CA THR A 257 4.44 -6.43 1.94
C THR A 257 4.25 -5.63 0.65
N GLY A 258 3.15 -5.83 -0.07
CA GLY A 258 2.77 -5.00 -1.20
C GLY A 258 2.36 -3.61 -0.71
N TYR A 259 2.80 -2.58 -1.42
CA TYR A 259 2.50 -1.19 -1.05
C TYR A 259 1.86 -0.40 -2.18
N LEU A 260 1.02 0.56 -1.80
CA LEU A 260 0.60 1.69 -2.61
C LEU A 260 1.50 2.86 -2.26
N GLU A 261 1.96 3.59 -3.26
CA GLU A 261 2.59 4.89 -3.07
C GLU A 261 1.79 5.95 -3.82
N ILE A 262 1.43 7.02 -3.13
CA ILE A 262 0.84 8.22 -3.71
C ILE A 262 1.61 9.46 -3.27
N GLU A 263 1.92 10.30 -4.24
CA GLU A 263 2.48 11.63 -4.01
C GLU A 263 1.33 12.64 -4.03
N LEU A 264 1.19 13.42 -2.97
CA LEU A 264 0.15 14.42 -2.76
C LEU A 264 0.75 15.82 -2.78
N GLN A 265 0.08 16.75 -3.46
CA GLN A 265 0.51 18.13 -3.55
C GLN A 265 -0.69 19.06 -3.32
N ARG A 266 -0.49 20.11 -2.53
CA ARG A 266 -1.45 21.21 -2.41
C ARG A 266 -1.14 22.21 -3.52
N MET A 267 -2.14 22.52 -4.33
CA MET A 267 -2.06 23.61 -5.29
C MET A 267 -2.17 24.92 -4.50
N GLU A 268 -1.20 25.81 -4.66
CA GLU A 268 -1.36 27.18 -4.22
C GLU A 268 -2.47 27.81 -5.05
N SER A 269 -3.50 28.33 -4.38
CA SER A 269 -4.56 29.07 -5.05
C SER A 269 -4.00 30.43 -5.46
N ASP A 270 -3.79 30.66 -6.74
CA ASP A 270 -3.84 32.01 -7.27
C ASP A 270 -5.28 32.53 -7.05
N THR A 271 -5.40 33.57 -6.24
CA THR A 271 -6.61 34.34 -5.88
C THR A 271 -7.63 33.66 -4.93
N ALA A 272 -7.60 34.10 -3.67
CA ALA A 272 -8.69 33.92 -2.73
C ALA A 272 -9.90 34.76 -3.16
N VAL A 273 -10.96 34.11 -3.66
CA VAL A 273 -12.29 34.74 -3.77
C VAL A 273 -12.97 34.58 -2.42
N VAL A 274 -12.89 35.63 -1.60
CA VAL A 274 -13.69 35.78 -0.39
C VAL A 274 -15.16 35.85 -0.81
N THR A 275 -15.95 34.84 -0.47
CA THR A 275 -17.42 34.93 -0.52
C THR A 275 -17.92 35.23 0.89
N PRO A 276 -18.83 36.20 1.09
CA PRO A 276 -19.19 36.64 2.44
C PRO A 276 -20.07 35.62 3.15
N THR A 277 -19.71 35.37 4.42
CA THR A 277 -20.45 34.56 5.39
C THR A 277 -21.81 35.17 5.69
N ILE A 278 -22.89 34.43 5.47
CA ILE A 278 -24.19 34.72 6.06
C ILE A 278 -24.17 34.22 7.50
N VAL A 279 -24.31 35.16 8.45
CA VAL A 279 -24.41 34.88 9.89
C VAL A 279 -25.84 34.45 10.20
N GLY A 280 -26.00 33.27 10.79
CA GLY A 280 -27.24 32.81 11.42
C GLY A 280 -26.97 32.40 12.87
N LEU A 281 -27.68 33.01 13.81
CA LEU A 281 -27.56 32.88 15.27
C LEU A 281 -28.37 31.70 15.85
N SER A 282 -27.91 31.24 17.02
CA SER A 282 -28.54 30.38 18.08
C SER A 282 -28.76 28.89 17.73
N ASP A 283 -28.58 27.91 18.63
CA ASP A 283 -28.56 27.90 20.09
C ASP A 283 -27.77 26.68 20.65
N ALA A 284 -27.56 26.64 21.96
CA ALA A 284 -26.66 25.76 22.71
C ALA A 284 -26.99 24.23 22.79
N ALA A 285 -25.95 23.48 23.17
CA ALA A 285 -25.92 22.15 23.82
C ALA A 285 -26.06 20.88 22.96
N GLU A 286 -24.93 20.26 22.62
CA GLU A 286 -24.46 18.96 23.15
C GLU A 286 -23.17 18.56 22.42
N SER A 287 -22.19 18.05 23.17
CA SER A 287 -20.90 17.58 22.67
C SER A 287 -21.06 16.31 21.83
N SER A 288 -21.49 16.49 20.58
CA SER A 288 -21.34 15.51 19.52
C SER A 288 -20.20 15.98 18.62
N ILE A 289 -19.17 15.16 18.45
CA ILE A 289 -18.13 15.41 17.45
C ILE A 289 -18.83 15.26 16.10
N SER A 290 -19.33 16.37 15.55
CA SER A 290 -19.76 16.46 14.16
C SER A 290 -18.53 16.15 13.31
N LEU A 291 -18.48 14.95 12.73
CA LEU A 291 -17.49 14.57 11.72
C LEU A 291 -17.79 15.40 10.46
N THR A 292 -17.48 16.69 10.48
CA THR A 292 -17.54 17.54 9.29
C THR A 292 -16.68 16.86 8.24
N GLU A 293 -17.27 16.58 7.08
CA GLU A 293 -16.61 15.85 6.01
C GLU A 293 -15.50 16.73 5.42
N THR A 294 -14.31 16.73 6.03
CA THR A 294 -13.17 17.51 5.55
C THR A 294 -12.79 17.03 4.16
N HIS A 295 -13.03 17.87 3.16
CA HIS A 295 -12.63 17.66 1.78
C HIS A 295 -11.23 18.22 1.56
N LEU A 296 -10.41 17.49 0.80
CA LEU A 296 -9.07 17.90 0.39
C LEU A 296 -9.15 18.81 -0.85
N LEU A 297 -9.90 19.92 -0.72
CA LEU A 297 -9.99 20.92 -1.78
C LEU A 297 -8.61 21.54 -2.05
N GLY A 298 -8.28 21.72 -3.34
CA GLY A 298 -6.97 22.23 -3.76
C GLY A 298 -5.84 21.18 -3.70
N TRP A 299 -6.11 19.95 -3.25
CA TRP A 299 -5.11 18.88 -3.31
C TRP A 299 -5.22 18.10 -4.62
N THR A 300 -4.06 17.73 -5.14
CA THR A 300 -3.91 16.77 -6.23
C THR A 300 -3.02 15.62 -5.80
N GLY A 301 -3.09 14.51 -6.51
CA GLY A 301 -2.23 13.36 -6.22
C GLY A 301 -1.90 12.53 -7.44
N VAL A 302 -0.70 11.96 -7.42
CA VAL A 302 -0.19 11.04 -8.45
C VAL A 302 0.14 9.72 -7.79
N ILE A 303 -0.57 8.66 -8.19
CA ILE A 303 -0.27 7.30 -7.74
C ILE A 303 1.00 6.84 -8.44
N ARG A 304 2.06 6.61 -7.65
CA ARG A 304 3.38 6.19 -8.11
C ARG A 304 3.53 4.68 -8.19
N THR A 305 2.81 3.93 -7.37
CA THR A 305 2.97 2.47 -7.32
C THR A 305 1.68 1.82 -6.83
N ILE A 306 1.23 0.76 -7.50
CA ILE A 306 0.09 -0.05 -7.04
C ILE A 306 0.56 -1.49 -6.78
N ASN A 307 0.51 -1.89 -5.51
CA ASN A 307 0.90 -3.21 -5.03
C ASN A 307 2.36 -3.55 -5.39
N GLY A 308 3.26 -2.58 -5.18
CA GLY A 308 4.69 -2.67 -5.45
C GLY A 308 5.34 -3.81 -4.68
N LYS A 309 6.24 -4.54 -5.34
CA LYS A 309 6.89 -5.76 -4.85
C LYS A 309 8.35 -5.88 -5.30
N GLU A 310 8.95 -4.76 -5.66
CA GLU A 310 10.30 -4.68 -6.21
C GLU A 310 11.32 -5.25 -5.22
N HIS A 311 11.10 -5.01 -3.92
CA HIS A 311 11.90 -5.54 -2.80
C HIS A 311 11.85 -7.07 -2.68
N LEU A 312 10.86 -7.72 -3.29
CA LEU A 312 10.73 -9.17 -3.28
C LEU A 312 11.42 -9.84 -4.46
N ARG A 313 11.98 -9.07 -5.41
CA ARG A 313 12.69 -9.63 -6.57
C ARG A 313 13.82 -10.55 -6.09
N GLY A 314 13.80 -11.79 -6.60
CA GLY A 314 14.79 -12.81 -6.23
C GLY A 314 14.66 -13.36 -4.80
N LEU A 315 13.63 -12.99 -4.02
CA LEU A 315 13.36 -13.63 -2.74
C LEU A 315 12.83 -15.05 -2.98
N LYS A 316 13.55 -16.06 -2.49
CA LYS A 316 13.10 -17.45 -2.53
C LYS A 316 12.63 -17.89 -1.15
N ARG A 317 11.56 -18.68 -1.10
CA ARG A 317 11.12 -19.33 0.14
C ARG A 317 12.10 -20.43 0.51
N THR A 318 12.51 -20.48 1.77
CA THR A 318 13.31 -21.59 2.30
C THR A 318 12.51 -22.89 2.24
N GLY A 319 13.10 -23.93 1.65
CA GLY A 319 12.47 -25.25 1.49
C GLY A 319 12.29 -26.02 2.80
N GLY A 320 11.73 -27.24 2.69
CA GLY A 320 11.57 -28.15 3.84
C GLY A 320 10.56 -27.66 4.89
N GLY A 321 9.59 -26.82 4.51
CA GLY A 321 8.59 -26.26 5.44
C GLY A 321 9.10 -25.10 6.30
N VAL A 322 10.42 -24.90 6.41
CA VAL A 322 11.03 -23.86 7.27
C VAL A 322 10.54 -22.46 6.92
N GLY A 323 10.45 -22.12 5.63
CA GLY A 323 9.99 -20.80 5.20
C GLY A 323 8.52 -20.53 5.54
N SER A 324 7.70 -21.57 5.65
CA SER A 324 6.27 -21.48 5.95
C SER A 324 5.95 -21.62 7.44
N ALA A 325 6.90 -22.08 8.24
CA ALA A 325 6.75 -22.21 9.68
C ALA A 325 6.64 -20.84 10.35
N LYS A 326 5.97 -20.81 11.51
CA LYS A 326 5.92 -19.66 12.42
C LYS A 326 7.34 -19.19 12.73
N HIS A 327 7.58 -17.89 12.62
CA HIS A 327 8.83 -17.31 13.10
C HIS A 327 8.82 -17.20 14.62
N GLU A 328 9.88 -17.71 15.23
CA GLU A 328 10.13 -17.55 16.67
C GLU A 328 11.39 -16.70 16.87
N GLU A 329 11.33 -15.70 17.76
CA GLU A 329 12.44 -14.75 17.98
C GLU A 329 13.73 -15.42 18.47
N GLY A 330 13.62 -16.59 19.09
CA GLY A 330 14.77 -17.41 19.48
C GLY A 330 15.46 -18.13 18.30
N GLN A 331 14.84 -18.14 17.11
CA GLN A 331 15.34 -18.87 15.95
C GLN A 331 16.49 -18.10 15.29
N ARG A 332 17.72 -18.56 15.57
CA ARG A 332 18.96 -17.99 15.05
C ARG A 332 19.18 -18.34 13.57
N THR A 333 19.68 -17.39 12.78
CA THR A 333 20.05 -17.65 11.38
C THR A 333 21.23 -18.60 11.31
N ILE A 334 21.32 -19.43 10.27
CA ILE A 334 22.48 -20.33 10.08
C ILE A 334 23.81 -19.55 10.02
N GLU A 335 23.77 -18.33 9.49
CA GLU A 335 24.91 -17.41 9.47
C GLU A 335 25.38 -17.01 10.87
N SER A 336 24.46 -16.84 11.82
CA SER A 336 24.82 -16.57 13.21
C SER A 336 25.48 -17.78 13.90
N PHE A 337 25.17 -18.99 13.45
CA PHE A 337 25.87 -20.21 13.88
C PHE A 337 27.30 -20.24 13.35
N PHE A 338 27.50 -19.94 12.07
CA PHE A 338 28.84 -19.94 11.44
C PHE A 338 29.71 -18.73 11.82
N LYS A 339 29.13 -17.56 12.15
CA LYS A 339 29.89 -16.42 12.69
C LYS A 339 30.53 -16.72 14.04
N ARG A 340 29.95 -17.64 14.83
CA ARG A 340 30.50 -18.03 16.14
C ARG A 340 31.69 -18.98 16.01
N GLN A 341 31.77 -19.78 14.95
CA GLN A 341 32.90 -20.69 14.69
C GLN A 341 34.17 -19.99 14.20
N LYS A 342 34.10 -18.75 13.69
CA LYS A 342 35.29 -17.96 13.31
C LYS A 342 35.95 -17.22 14.48
N ARG A 343 35.41 -17.36 15.68
CA ARG A 343 36.02 -16.93 16.94
C ARG A 343 36.39 -18.19 17.72
N ASN A 344 37.48 -18.83 17.34
CA ASN A 344 38.25 -19.75 18.18
C ASN A 344 39.67 -19.82 17.63
#